data_AF-A0AAN6PGP6-F1
#
_entry.id   AF-A0AAN6PGP6-F1
#
_cell.length_a   1.000
_cell.length_b   1.000
_cell.length_c   1.000
_cell.angle_alpha   90.00
_cell.angle_beta   90.00
_cell.angle_gamma   90.00
#
_symmetry.space_group_name_H-M   'P 1'
#
loop_
_entity.id
_entity.type
_entity.pdbx_description
1 polymer ?
#
loop_
_entity_poly.entity_id
_entity_poly.type
_entity_poly.pdbx_seq_one_letter_code
_entity_poly.pdbx_strand_id
1 'polypeptide(L)'
;MQPSVLGITNRLGSWGSGIAPNEKRVILFKLALLHNDDLVRDHPHSDCLAAVREALGDIEDAGQTGLSVVAEYMKRMWADGAQYLLHMLSAHGLVPNDVDICFVFGIPGVWSESSIVRMKEAIHQSGMLLFKGVPAPMGLTLEPEAAAMAINPGLIKNGLLKACVLTYVPSPSAERSSSLPGPHHACDFISYELASLTPFTVKECVPGEGGLYGDMFMKRALRSFLKQQVESTVGTNIASVDWANCEAAVEKVWATVCAQKAEQMCDTSWSPPLEVCRLDGTLLSSVTLYGADIVPVLRSITDGILELTHAQVNAVGAKKEGQTPDRIIVVGGFGCNKFLKT
;
A
#
# COMPACT_ATOMS: atom_id res chain seq x y z
N MET A 1 11.03 -7.61 0.25
CA MET A 1 9.69 -7.52 0.86
C MET A 1 8.77 -8.40 0.05
N GLN A 2 8.05 -9.33 0.68
CA GLN A 2 7.10 -10.21 -0.02
C GLN A 2 5.78 -9.46 -0.26
N PRO A 3 5.15 -9.58 -1.43
CA PRO A 3 3.87 -8.92 -1.67
C PRO A 3 2.73 -9.55 -0.87
N SER A 4 1.75 -8.72 -0.48
CA SER A 4 0.54 -9.16 0.23
C SER A 4 -0.49 -9.71 -0.74
N VAL A 5 -0.18 -10.87 -1.31
CA VAL A 5 -0.95 -11.54 -2.37
C VAL A 5 -1.00 -13.06 -2.13
N LEU A 6 -2.11 -13.69 -2.50
CA LEU A 6 -2.32 -15.14 -2.48
C LEU A 6 -2.84 -15.63 -3.83
N GLY A 7 -2.35 -16.77 -4.31
CA GLY A 7 -2.82 -17.39 -5.55
C GLY A 7 -4.10 -18.19 -5.35
N ILE A 8 -5.02 -18.12 -6.31
CA ILE A 8 -6.30 -18.85 -6.34
C ILE A 8 -6.14 -20.05 -7.29
N THR A 9 -5.40 -21.08 -6.88
CA THR A 9 -5.47 -22.39 -7.53
C THR A 9 -5.79 -23.47 -6.51
N ASN A 10 -6.98 -24.06 -6.64
CA ASN A 10 -7.52 -25.28 -5.99
C ASN A 10 -7.20 -25.59 -4.51
N ARG A 11 -6.63 -24.65 -3.73
CA ARG A 11 -6.28 -24.74 -2.29
C ARG A 11 -5.51 -23.52 -1.73
N LEU A 12 -5.54 -22.34 -2.37
CA LEU A 12 -4.68 -21.18 -2.02
C LEU A 12 -3.19 -21.57 -1.99
N GLY A 13 -2.66 -22.11 -3.09
CA GLY A 13 -1.38 -22.82 -3.09
C GLY A 13 -0.11 -21.95 -3.07
N SER A 14 -0.13 -20.79 -3.72
CA SER A 14 1.03 -19.90 -3.89
C SER A 14 0.82 -18.57 -3.16
N TRP A 15 1.91 -17.89 -2.82
CA TRP A 15 1.85 -16.62 -2.09
C TRP A 15 3.02 -15.71 -2.46
N GLY A 16 2.86 -14.41 -2.21
CA GLY A 16 3.93 -13.44 -2.40
C GLY A 16 4.51 -13.48 -3.83
N SER A 17 5.82 -13.42 -3.95
CA SER A 17 6.52 -13.47 -5.24
C SER A 17 6.53 -14.86 -5.90
N GLY A 18 6.04 -15.88 -5.19
CA GLY A 18 5.97 -17.25 -5.69
C GLY A 18 4.75 -17.55 -6.56
N ILE A 19 3.84 -16.60 -6.72
CA ILE A 19 2.64 -16.74 -7.56
C ILE A 19 3.02 -16.66 -9.04
N ALA A 20 2.54 -17.62 -9.84
CA ALA A 20 2.79 -17.62 -11.28
C ALA A 20 2.16 -16.40 -11.98
N PRO A 21 2.71 -15.90 -13.09
CA PRO A 21 2.15 -14.73 -13.80
C PRO A 21 0.68 -14.90 -14.22
N ASN A 22 0.29 -16.13 -14.59
CA ASN A 22 -1.06 -16.44 -15.08
C ASN A 22 -2.01 -16.96 -14.00
N GLU A 23 -1.56 -17.04 -12.75
CA GLU A 23 -2.40 -17.49 -11.65
C GLU A 23 -3.27 -16.34 -11.14
N LYS A 24 -4.58 -16.59 -10.99
CA LYS A 24 -5.52 -15.61 -10.40
C LYS A 24 -5.10 -15.31 -8.97
N ARG A 25 -5.21 -14.04 -8.56
CA ARG A 25 -4.67 -13.56 -7.27
C ARG A 25 -5.78 -13.00 -6.41
N VAL A 26 -5.71 -13.28 -5.12
CA VAL A 26 -6.38 -12.51 -4.07
C VAL A 26 -5.41 -11.47 -3.55
N ILE A 27 -5.94 -10.27 -3.40
CA ILE A 27 -5.26 -9.03 -3.07
C ILE A 27 -6.20 -8.22 -2.18
N LEU A 28 -5.73 -7.13 -1.57
CA LEU A 28 -6.52 -6.30 -0.66
C LEU A 28 -7.21 -7.02 0.51
N PHE A 29 -6.93 -8.29 0.75
CA PHE A 29 -7.65 -9.07 1.74
C PHE A 29 -7.53 -8.52 3.17
N LYS A 30 -6.55 -7.64 3.46
CA LYS A 30 -6.51 -6.88 4.72
C LYS A 30 -7.70 -5.92 4.86
N LEU A 31 -8.18 -5.31 3.77
CA LEU A 31 -9.41 -4.48 3.75
C LEU A 31 -10.68 -5.31 3.93
N ALA A 32 -10.64 -6.62 3.65
CA ALA A 32 -11.75 -7.53 3.92
C ALA A 32 -12.04 -7.70 5.42
N LEU A 33 -11.15 -7.23 6.28
CA LEU A 33 -11.37 -7.18 7.73
C LEU A 33 -12.26 -6.00 8.15
N LEU A 34 -12.38 -4.97 7.31
CA LEU A 34 -13.18 -3.78 7.61
C LEU A 34 -14.68 -4.07 7.59
N HIS A 35 -15.46 -3.25 8.30
CA HIS A 35 -16.90 -3.23 8.11
C HIS A 35 -17.25 -2.47 6.83
N ASN A 36 -18.40 -2.76 6.21
CA ASN A 36 -18.82 -2.05 4.99
C ASN A 36 -18.93 -0.53 5.22
N ASP A 37 -19.38 -0.10 6.40
CA ASP A 37 -19.48 1.32 6.72
C ASP A 37 -18.11 2.01 6.77
N ASP A 38 -17.06 1.28 7.16
CA ASP A 38 -15.68 1.78 7.16
C ASP A 38 -15.13 1.92 5.71
N LEU A 39 -15.71 1.21 4.74
CA LEU A 39 -15.38 1.30 3.31
C LEU A 39 -16.19 2.39 2.57
N VAL A 40 -17.33 2.83 3.11
CA VAL A 40 -18.34 3.66 2.41
C VAL A 40 -18.20 5.17 2.68
N ARG A 41 -17.06 5.64 3.20
CA ARG A 41 -16.85 7.09 3.32
C ARG A 41 -16.93 7.73 1.92
N ASP A 42 -17.82 8.71 1.75
CA ASP A 42 -18.04 9.48 0.52
C ASP A 42 -16.72 10.04 0.01
N HIS A 43 -16.02 9.28 -0.84
CA HIS A 43 -14.79 9.70 -1.46
C HIS A 43 -15.09 10.13 -2.89
N PRO A 44 -14.46 11.23 -3.38
CA PRO A 44 -14.60 11.71 -4.76
C PRO A 44 -14.13 10.70 -5.84
N HIS A 45 -13.68 9.50 -5.45
CA HIS A 45 -13.19 8.45 -6.33
C HIS A 45 -14.07 7.19 -6.27
N SER A 46 -15.36 7.31 -6.64
CA SER A 46 -16.34 6.20 -6.70
C SER A 46 -15.81 4.96 -7.46
N ASP A 47 -15.03 5.18 -8.51
CA ASP A 47 -14.43 4.12 -9.33
C ASP A 47 -13.38 3.29 -8.59
N CYS A 48 -12.81 3.81 -7.51
CA CYS A 48 -11.83 3.10 -6.71
C CYS A 48 -12.49 2.16 -5.71
N LEU A 49 -13.67 2.53 -5.18
CA LEU A 49 -14.50 1.63 -4.38
C LEU A 49 -14.99 0.44 -5.20
N ALA A 50 -15.26 0.62 -6.49
CA ALA A 50 -15.60 -0.49 -7.39
C ALA A 50 -14.47 -1.52 -7.48
N ALA A 51 -13.21 -1.08 -7.62
CA ALA A 51 -12.05 -1.97 -7.68
C ALA A 51 -11.78 -2.69 -6.36
N VAL A 52 -11.98 -2.00 -5.22
CA VAL A 52 -11.93 -2.64 -3.90
C VAL A 52 -12.99 -3.73 -3.80
N ARG A 53 -14.24 -3.43 -4.20
CA ARG A 53 -15.34 -4.40 -4.19
C ARG A 53 -15.09 -5.59 -5.11
N GLU A 54 -14.53 -5.37 -6.30
CA GLU A 54 -14.14 -6.44 -7.23
C GLU A 54 -13.10 -7.37 -6.59
N ALA A 55 -12.02 -6.80 -6.03
CA ALA A 55 -10.98 -7.57 -5.35
C ALA A 55 -11.50 -8.35 -4.13
N LEU A 56 -12.48 -7.79 -3.41
CA LEU A 56 -13.15 -8.48 -2.30
C LEU A 56 -14.15 -9.55 -2.81
N GLY A 57 -14.81 -9.32 -3.94
CA GLY A 57 -15.67 -10.30 -4.60
C GLY A 57 -14.90 -11.55 -5.03
N ASP A 58 -13.65 -11.39 -5.47
CA ASP A 58 -12.78 -12.52 -5.80
C ASP A 58 -12.52 -13.47 -4.62
N ILE A 59 -12.59 -12.96 -3.37
CA ILE A 59 -12.50 -13.78 -2.15
C ILE A 59 -13.76 -14.65 -2.01
N GLU A 60 -14.92 -14.04 -2.20
CA GLU A 60 -16.22 -14.70 -2.07
C GLU A 60 -16.42 -15.74 -3.18
N ASP A 61 -16.07 -15.40 -4.42
CA ASP A 61 -16.09 -16.30 -5.57
C ASP A 61 -15.19 -17.54 -5.38
N ALA A 62 -14.10 -17.38 -4.62
CA ALA A 62 -13.22 -18.48 -4.23
C ALA A 62 -13.75 -19.31 -3.05
N GLY A 63 -14.93 -18.99 -2.52
CA GLY A 63 -15.53 -19.63 -1.35
C GLY A 63 -14.75 -19.37 -0.05
N GLN A 64 -14.00 -18.28 0.01
CA GLN A 64 -13.20 -17.88 1.15
C GLN A 64 -13.84 -16.70 1.90
N THR A 65 -13.30 -16.39 3.08
CA THR A 65 -13.63 -15.16 3.81
C THR A 65 -12.39 -14.29 3.90
N GLY A 66 -12.57 -12.97 4.06
CA GLY A 66 -11.45 -12.06 4.30
C GLY A 66 -10.53 -12.54 5.42
N LEU A 67 -11.13 -13.05 6.49
CA LEU A 67 -10.44 -13.59 7.66
C LEU A 67 -9.59 -14.81 7.30
N SER A 68 -10.15 -15.79 6.58
CA SER A 68 -9.42 -17.01 6.20
C SER A 68 -8.25 -16.69 5.27
N VAL A 69 -8.42 -15.73 4.35
CA VAL A 69 -7.35 -15.29 3.44
C VAL A 69 -6.22 -14.58 4.21
N VAL A 70 -6.54 -13.67 5.13
CA VAL A 70 -5.51 -13.01 5.97
C VAL A 70 -4.75 -14.05 6.80
N ALA A 71 -5.47 -14.96 7.46
CA ALA A 71 -4.86 -16.02 8.27
C ALA A 71 -3.92 -16.92 7.45
N GLU A 72 -4.35 -17.33 6.25
CA GLU A 72 -3.53 -18.16 5.36
C GLU A 72 -2.29 -17.42 4.85
N TYR A 73 -2.41 -16.12 4.55
CA TYR A 73 -1.26 -15.30 4.19
C TYR A 73 -0.24 -15.22 5.33
N MET A 74 -0.70 -14.92 6.55
CA MET A 74 0.15 -14.82 7.73
C MET A 74 0.87 -16.12 8.05
N LYS A 75 0.16 -17.24 7.92
CA LYS A 75 0.71 -18.58 8.12
C LYS A 75 1.88 -18.85 7.17
N ARG A 76 1.74 -18.50 5.89
CA ARG A 76 2.78 -18.69 4.87
C ARG A 76 3.96 -17.74 5.06
N MET A 77 3.65 -16.48 5.33
CA MET A 77 4.65 -15.48 5.67
C MET A 77 5.51 -15.94 6.86
N TRP A 78 4.87 -16.48 7.90
CA TRP A 78 5.59 -17.00 9.05
C TRP A 78 6.35 -18.29 8.74
N ALA A 79 5.82 -19.20 7.92
CA ALA A 79 6.53 -20.42 7.55
C ALA A 79 7.89 -20.10 6.91
N ASP A 80 7.94 -19.15 5.97
CA ASP A 80 9.17 -18.70 5.33
C ASP A 80 10.04 -17.87 6.31
N GLY A 81 9.43 -16.98 7.08
CA GLY A 81 10.14 -16.18 8.10
C GLY A 81 10.80 -17.03 9.19
N ALA A 82 10.14 -18.10 9.63
CA ALA A 82 10.65 -19.05 10.61
C ALA A 82 11.82 -19.84 10.03
N GLN A 83 11.77 -20.27 8.76
CA GLN A 83 12.91 -20.93 8.12
C GLN A 83 14.13 -20.01 8.06
N TYR A 84 13.93 -18.75 7.68
CA TYR A 84 14.98 -17.74 7.68
C TYR A 84 15.56 -17.52 9.08
N LEU A 85 14.70 -17.40 10.10
CA LEU A 85 15.11 -17.27 11.49
C LEU A 85 15.94 -18.48 11.95
N LEU A 86 15.50 -19.70 11.67
CA LEU A 86 16.22 -20.92 12.04
C LEU A 86 17.62 -20.98 11.40
N HIS A 87 17.74 -20.58 10.13
CA HIS A 87 19.03 -20.44 9.48
C HIS A 87 19.89 -19.38 10.16
N MET A 88 19.33 -18.21 10.44
CA MET A 88 20.03 -17.13 11.16
C MET A 88 20.55 -17.59 12.53
N LEU A 89 19.73 -18.29 13.32
CA LEU A 89 20.13 -18.85 14.61
C LEU A 89 21.28 -19.85 14.46
N SER A 90 21.14 -20.80 13.53
CA SER A 90 22.18 -21.80 13.26
C SER A 90 23.51 -21.17 12.82
N ALA A 91 23.47 -20.10 12.02
CA ALA A 91 24.66 -19.36 11.60
C ALA A 91 25.39 -18.67 12.76
N HIS A 92 24.68 -18.40 13.87
CA HIS A 92 25.23 -17.85 15.09
C HIS A 92 25.48 -18.91 16.18
N GLY A 93 25.37 -20.20 15.84
CA GLY A 93 25.57 -21.29 16.79
C GLY A 93 24.47 -21.43 17.85
N LEU A 94 23.31 -20.82 17.62
CA LEU A 94 22.14 -20.88 18.50
C LEU A 94 21.15 -21.94 18.03
N VAL A 95 20.47 -22.57 18.97
CA VAL A 95 19.30 -23.41 18.71
C VAL A 95 18.00 -22.66 19.03
N PRO A 96 16.86 -23.09 18.50
CA PRO A 96 15.58 -22.39 18.73
C PRO A 96 15.19 -22.28 20.20
N ASN A 97 15.64 -23.22 21.04
CA ASN A 97 15.37 -23.20 22.48
C ASN A 97 16.20 -22.16 23.24
N ASP A 98 17.19 -21.53 22.58
CA ASP A 98 18.02 -20.48 23.19
C ASP A 98 17.36 -19.09 23.09
N VAL A 99 16.22 -18.98 22.41
CA VAL A 99 15.56 -17.70 22.13
C VAL A 99 14.07 -17.73 22.43
N ASP A 100 13.58 -16.64 23.01
CA ASP A 100 12.16 -16.36 23.08
C ASP A 100 11.71 -15.58 21.84
N ILE A 101 10.48 -15.84 21.39
CA ILE A 101 9.86 -15.10 20.29
C ILE A 101 8.65 -14.33 20.81
N CYS A 102 8.55 -13.06 20.42
CA CYS A 102 7.38 -12.22 20.58
C CYS A 102 7.02 -11.62 19.22
N PHE A 103 5.73 -11.61 18.89
CA PHE A 103 5.22 -11.01 17.67
C PHE A 103 4.59 -9.66 17.98
N VAL A 104 4.98 -8.62 17.23
CA VAL A 104 4.35 -7.31 17.30
C VAL A 104 3.84 -6.94 15.92
N PHE A 105 2.54 -6.70 15.80
CA PHE A 105 1.88 -6.39 14.53
C PHE A 105 1.53 -4.91 14.45
N GLY A 106 1.89 -4.26 13.35
CA GLY A 106 1.38 -2.94 12.99
C GLY A 106 -0.08 -3.04 12.52
N ILE A 107 -0.95 -2.19 13.07
CA ILE A 107 -2.31 -1.98 12.59
C ILE A 107 -2.53 -0.50 12.19
N PRO A 108 -3.36 -0.20 11.18
CA PRO A 108 -3.69 1.18 10.83
C PRO A 108 -4.31 1.93 12.00
N GLY A 109 -3.99 3.23 12.13
CA GLY A 109 -4.44 4.02 13.28
C GLY A 109 -5.91 4.39 13.24
N VAL A 110 -6.51 4.38 12.04
CA VAL A 110 -7.92 4.71 11.80
C VAL A 110 -8.86 3.51 11.92
N TRP A 111 -8.35 2.31 12.26
CA TRP A 111 -9.16 1.10 12.32
C TRP A 111 -10.12 1.10 13.52
N SER A 112 -11.36 0.69 13.24
CA SER A 112 -12.38 0.42 14.25
C SER A 112 -12.01 -0.75 15.16
N GLU A 113 -12.55 -0.78 16.39
CA GLU A 113 -12.33 -1.88 17.34
C GLU A 113 -12.72 -3.24 16.73
N SER A 114 -13.80 -3.29 15.94
CA SER A 114 -14.22 -4.50 15.22
C SER A 114 -13.18 -4.99 14.22
N SER A 115 -12.50 -4.08 13.52
CA SER A 115 -11.44 -4.42 12.56
C SER A 115 -10.22 -4.98 13.29
N ILE A 116 -9.88 -4.41 14.45
CA ILE A 116 -8.80 -4.89 15.32
C ILE A 116 -9.12 -6.30 15.86
N VAL A 117 -10.36 -6.54 16.29
CA VAL A 117 -10.79 -7.88 16.74
C VAL A 117 -10.65 -8.91 15.61
N ARG A 118 -11.10 -8.59 14.40
CA ARG A 118 -10.96 -9.49 13.22
C ARG A 118 -9.51 -9.76 12.85
N MET A 119 -8.63 -8.77 12.97
CA MET A 119 -7.19 -8.95 12.77
C MET A 119 -6.57 -9.88 13.81
N LYS A 120 -6.91 -9.72 15.09
CA LYS A 120 -6.48 -10.65 16.15
C LYS A 120 -6.94 -12.07 15.85
N GLU A 121 -8.19 -12.23 15.43
CA GLU A 121 -8.74 -13.55 15.07
C GLU A 121 -7.96 -14.17 13.90
N ALA A 122 -7.68 -13.41 12.84
CA ALA A 122 -6.88 -13.89 11.71
C ALA A 122 -5.45 -14.31 12.13
N ILE A 123 -4.80 -13.55 13.02
CA ILE A 123 -3.49 -13.92 13.57
C ILE A 123 -3.57 -15.24 14.33
N HIS A 124 -4.57 -15.44 15.19
CA HIS A 124 -4.73 -16.70 15.92
C HIS A 124 -5.00 -17.87 14.96
N GLN A 125 -5.89 -17.69 13.98
CA GLN A 125 -6.21 -18.73 13.00
C GLN A 125 -5.03 -19.11 12.09
N SER A 126 -4.08 -18.20 11.88
CA SER A 126 -2.86 -18.50 11.12
C SER A 126 -1.97 -19.55 11.80
N GLY A 127 -2.11 -19.74 13.12
CA GLY A 127 -1.24 -20.59 13.93
C GLY A 127 0.18 -20.06 14.12
N MET A 128 0.50 -18.84 13.64
CA MET A 128 1.88 -18.33 13.64
C MET A 128 2.46 -18.08 15.04
N LEU A 129 1.60 -17.91 16.04
CA LEU A 129 2.02 -17.71 17.44
C LEU A 129 2.56 -18.97 18.09
N LEU A 130 2.48 -20.13 17.45
CA LEU A 130 3.09 -21.36 17.93
C LEU A 130 4.48 -21.50 17.31
N PHE A 131 5.52 -21.14 18.08
CA PHE A 131 6.88 -21.41 17.69
C PHE A 131 7.40 -22.68 18.37
N LYS A 132 7.61 -23.74 17.57
CA LYS A 132 8.07 -25.05 18.06
C LYS A 132 7.20 -25.65 19.17
N GLY A 133 5.90 -25.38 19.14
CA GLY A 133 4.94 -25.87 20.14
C GLY A 133 4.85 -25.00 21.40
N VAL A 134 5.62 -23.91 21.49
CA VAL A 134 5.53 -22.93 22.56
C VAL A 134 4.70 -21.73 22.07
N PRO A 135 3.65 -21.32 22.80
CA PRO A 135 2.94 -20.08 22.53
C PRO A 135 3.84 -18.86 22.72
N ALA A 136 3.98 -18.07 21.67
CA ALA A 136 4.68 -16.79 21.67
C ALA A 136 3.70 -15.66 22.04
N PRO A 137 4.12 -14.68 22.86
CA PRO A 137 3.35 -13.47 23.10
C PRO A 137 3.06 -12.70 21.80
N MET A 138 1.90 -12.04 21.78
CA MET A 138 1.49 -11.12 20.73
C MET A 138 1.25 -9.73 21.31
N GLY A 139 1.76 -8.70 20.63
CA GLY A 139 1.37 -7.31 20.80
C GLY A 139 0.82 -6.71 19.50
N LEU A 140 0.00 -5.68 19.63
CA LEU A 140 -0.34 -4.78 18.54
C LEU A 140 0.29 -3.42 18.81
N THR A 141 0.69 -2.74 17.74
CA THR A 141 1.14 -1.35 17.77
C THR A 141 0.48 -0.62 16.59
N LEU A 142 0.24 0.67 16.71
CA LEU A 142 -0.23 1.42 15.57
C LEU A 142 0.91 1.53 14.55
N GLU A 143 0.65 1.27 13.28
CA GLU A 143 1.59 1.49 12.17
C GLU A 143 2.26 2.86 12.24
N PRO A 144 1.54 3.97 12.48
CA PRO A 144 2.19 5.27 12.63
C PRO A 144 3.07 5.39 13.89
N GLU A 145 2.74 4.71 14.99
CA GLU A 145 3.58 4.68 16.19
C GLU A 145 4.85 3.87 15.95
N ALA A 146 4.73 2.70 15.32
CA ALA A 146 5.88 1.90 14.91
C ALA A 146 6.80 2.68 13.97
N ALA A 147 6.22 3.45 13.04
CA ALA A 147 6.95 4.34 12.18
C ALA A 147 7.65 5.47 12.96
N ALA A 148 6.97 6.11 13.91
CA ALA A 148 7.55 7.12 14.79
C ALA A 148 8.73 6.55 15.61
N MET A 149 8.60 5.32 16.11
CA MET A 149 9.65 4.61 16.84
C MET A 149 10.85 4.23 15.96
N ALA A 150 10.63 3.95 14.67
CA ALA A 150 11.68 3.62 13.72
C ALA A 150 12.52 4.85 13.31
N ILE A 151 11.99 6.06 13.49
CA ILE A 151 12.68 7.30 13.14
C ILE A 151 13.82 7.52 14.14
N ASN A 152 15.02 7.67 13.58
CA ASN A 152 16.31 7.60 14.26
C ASN A 152 16.30 8.16 15.71
N PRO A 153 16.67 7.34 16.72
CA PRO A 153 16.90 7.78 18.09
C PRO A 153 17.81 9.01 18.21
N GLY A 154 18.66 9.30 17.22
CA GLY A 154 19.50 10.51 17.15
C GLY A 154 18.73 11.83 16.96
N LEU A 155 17.63 11.84 16.21
CA LEU A 155 16.79 13.04 16.07
C LEU A 155 16.09 13.38 17.38
N ILE A 156 15.69 12.33 18.09
CA ILE A 156 15.05 12.36 19.40
C ILE A 156 16.06 12.78 20.48
N LYS A 157 17.26 12.17 20.51
CA LYS A 157 18.35 12.49 21.46
C LYS A 157 18.84 13.94 21.38
N ASN A 158 18.73 14.58 20.22
CA ASN A 158 19.14 15.97 20.03
C ASN A 158 18.03 16.98 20.36
N GLY A 159 16.86 16.54 20.86
CA GLY A 159 15.75 17.43 21.26
C GLY A 159 15.05 18.13 20.08
N LEU A 160 15.20 17.59 18.87
CA LEU A 160 14.69 18.19 17.62
C LEU A 160 13.27 17.73 17.25
N LEU A 161 12.64 16.90 18.08
CA LEU A 161 11.28 16.37 17.86
C LEU A 161 10.48 16.53 19.17
N LYS A 162 9.60 17.53 19.23
CA LYS A 162 8.64 17.71 20.33
C LYS A 162 7.23 17.33 19.87
N ALA A 163 6.88 17.63 18.63
CA ALA A 163 5.65 17.19 17.96
C ALA A 163 5.93 16.89 16.48
N CYS A 164 5.41 15.78 15.97
CA CYS A 164 5.49 15.46 14.54
C CYS A 164 4.11 15.09 13.98
N VAL A 165 3.86 15.50 12.74
CA VAL A 165 2.83 14.86 11.94
C VAL A 165 3.47 13.67 11.27
N LEU A 166 2.90 12.50 11.46
CA LEU A 166 3.32 11.32 10.73
C LEU A 166 2.28 11.01 9.66
N THR A 167 2.70 11.18 8.42
CA THR A 167 1.89 10.86 7.26
C THR A 167 2.25 9.44 6.84
N TYR A 168 1.38 8.49 7.16
CA TYR A 168 1.54 7.11 6.73
C TYR A 168 0.88 6.92 5.36
N VAL A 169 1.71 6.75 4.34
CA VAL A 169 1.28 6.56 2.95
C VAL A 169 1.74 5.18 2.52
N PRO A 170 0.93 4.13 2.79
CA PRO A 170 1.31 2.77 2.49
C PRO A 170 1.57 2.59 0.99
N SER A 171 2.44 1.62 0.70
CA SER A 171 2.70 1.09 -0.63
C SER A 171 2.33 -0.37 -0.63
N PRO A 172 1.93 -0.95 -1.77
CA PRO A 172 2.37 -2.30 -2.07
C PRO A 172 3.89 -2.33 -2.05
N SER A 173 4.40 -3.20 -1.19
CA SER A 173 5.50 -4.11 -1.51
C SER A 173 5.74 -4.22 -3.03
N ALA A 174 6.94 -3.79 -3.44
CA ALA A 174 7.49 -3.84 -4.78
C ALA A 174 6.93 -4.93 -5.71
N GLU A 175 6.14 -4.53 -6.72
CA GLU A 175 5.85 -5.37 -7.88
C GLU A 175 6.81 -5.04 -9.02
N ARG A 176 7.53 -6.09 -9.43
CA ARG A 176 8.26 -6.22 -10.69
C ARG A 176 7.76 -7.51 -11.36
N SER A 177 6.45 -7.66 -11.54
CA SER A 177 5.93 -8.77 -12.36
C SER A 177 4.53 -8.49 -12.87
N SER A 178 4.41 -8.73 -14.17
CA SER A 178 3.30 -8.51 -15.08
C SER A 178 2.05 -9.33 -14.77
N SER A 179 0.93 -8.84 -15.32
CA SER A 179 -0.36 -9.50 -15.58
C SER A 179 -1.29 -9.75 -14.38
N LEU A 180 -1.77 -8.68 -13.74
CA LEU A 180 -3.20 -8.38 -13.45
C LEU A 180 -3.28 -7.31 -12.35
N PRO A 181 -4.29 -6.41 -12.40
CA PRO A 181 -4.37 -5.25 -11.53
C PRO A 181 -4.77 -5.67 -10.13
N GLY A 182 -4.16 -5.03 -9.14
CA GLY A 182 -4.62 -5.18 -7.78
C GLY A 182 -4.64 -3.89 -6.98
N PRO A 183 -5.71 -3.61 -6.22
CA PRO A 183 -5.73 -2.41 -5.43
C PRO A 183 -4.85 -2.58 -4.16
N HIS A 184 -4.28 -1.49 -3.66
CA HIS A 184 -3.37 -1.46 -2.52
C HIS A 184 -3.56 -0.16 -1.72
N HIS A 185 -4.20 -0.32 -0.55
CA HIS A 185 -4.16 0.51 0.67
C HIS A 185 -4.90 1.85 0.76
N ALA A 186 -5.27 2.21 2.00
CA ALA A 186 -5.75 3.51 2.46
C ALA A 186 -4.57 4.30 3.05
N CYS A 187 -4.51 5.61 2.86
CA CYS A 187 -3.56 6.50 3.53
C CYS A 187 -4.09 6.93 4.89
N ASP A 188 -3.21 6.89 5.90
CA ASP A 188 -3.51 7.35 7.26
C ASP A 188 -2.69 8.62 7.56
N PHE A 189 -3.36 9.68 7.99
CA PHE A 189 -2.78 10.97 8.35
C PHE A 189 -2.98 11.17 9.84
N ILE A 190 -1.91 11.01 10.63
CA ILE A 190 -2.04 10.99 12.09
C ILE A 190 -0.93 11.83 12.71
N SER A 191 -1.28 12.68 13.67
CA SER A 191 -0.31 13.50 14.40
C SER A 191 0.06 12.86 15.72
N TYR A 192 1.35 12.81 16.00
CA TYR A 192 1.87 12.33 17.27
C TYR A 192 2.68 13.41 17.97
N GLU A 193 2.49 13.53 19.27
CA GLU A 193 3.40 14.26 20.12
C GLU A 193 4.25 13.29 20.94
N LEU A 194 5.51 13.66 21.16
CA LEU A 194 6.40 12.89 21.99
C LEU A 194 5.92 12.98 23.45
N ALA A 195 5.55 11.83 24.04
CA ALA A 195 5.08 11.77 25.42
C ALA A 195 6.23 11.53 26.40
N SER A 196 7.15 10.63 26.08
CA SER A 196 8.34 10.36 26.87
C SER A 196 9.51 9.93 26.00
N LEU A 197 10.74 10.22 26.45
CA LEU A 197 11.99 9.75 25.85
C LEU A 197 12.47 8.43 26.45
N THR A 198 12.04 8.11 27.68
CA THR A 198 12.51 6.92 28.41
C THR A 198 11.40 6.43 29.36
N PRO A 199 10.69 5.34 29.02
CA PRO A 199 10.70 4.68 27.71
C PRO A 199 10.23 5.63 26.60
N PHE A 200 10.70 5.42 25.36
CA PHE A 200 10.21 6.22 24.24
C PHE A 200 8.73 5.92 24.03
N THR A 201 7.88 6.93 24.17
CA THR A 201 6.45 6.83 23.95
C THR A 201 5.95 8.04 23.19
N VAL A 202 5.02 7.81 22.29
CA VAL A 202 4.28 8.84 21.57
C VAL A 202 2.82 8.76 21.98
N LYS A 203 2.11 9.87 21.86
CA LYS A 203 0.65 9.90 22.00
C LYS A 203 0.04 10.67 20.85
N GLU A 204 -1.14 10.26 20.45
CA GLU A 204 -1.89 10.97 19.41
C GLU A 204 -2.14 12.42 19.83
N CYS A 205 -1.73 13.36 18.98
CA CYS A 205 -1.90 14.78 19.22
C CYS A 205 -3.32 15.20 18.84
N VAL A 206 -3.84 14.82 17.67
CA VAL A 206 -5.23 15.08 17.25
C VAL A 206 -5.75 13.85 16.53
N PRO A 207 -7.08 13.59 16.55
CA PRO A 207 -7.68 12.45 15.86
C PRO A 207 -7.15 12.33 14.43
N GLY A 208 -6.71 11.13 14.06
CA GLY A 208 -6.28 10.80 12.72
C GLY A 208 -7.39 10.90 11.68
N GLU A 209 -7.00 11.33 10.48
CA GLU A 209 -7.84 11.24 9.29
C GLU A 209 -7.28 10.19 8.33
N GLY A 210 -8.13 9.66 7.46
CA GLY A 210 -7.72 8.65 6.50
C GLY A 210 -8.47 8.81 5.20
N GLY A 211 -7.86 8.35 4.12
CA GLY A 211 -8.50 8.36 2.82
C GLY A 211 -7.91 7.37 1.83
N LEU A 212 -8.64 7.10 0.77
CA LEU A 212 -8.24 6.16 -0.28
C LEU A 212 -7.33 6.85 -1.30
N TYR A 213 -6.06 7.01 -0.93
CA TYR A 213 -4.98 7.53 -1.77
C TYR A 213 -3.81 6.55 -1.78
N GLY A 214 -2.90 6.69 -2.75
CA GLY A 214 -1.73 5.81 -2.87
C GLY A 214 -1.30 5.58 -4.31
N ASP A 215 -0.25 4.78 -4.47
CA ASP A 215 0.32 4.44 -5.77
C ASP A 215 -0.67 3.76 -6.71
N MET A 216 -1.49 2.87 -6.17
CA MET A 216 -2.58 2.22 -6.89
C MET A 216 -3.53 3.24 -7.51
N PHE A 217 -3.97 4.24 -6.75
CA PHE A 217 -4.96 5.23 -7.21
C PHE A 217 -4.35 6.07 -8.34
N MET A 218 -3.10 6.47 -8.19
CA MET A 218 -2.35 7.16 -9.23
C MET A 218 -2.18 6.27 -10.48
N LYS A 219 -1.77 5.00 -10.31
CA LYS A 219 -1.55 4.07 -11.41
C LYS A 219 -2.86 3.74 -12.14
N ARG A 220 -3.98 3.65 -11.42
CA ARG A 220 -5.32 3.50 -12.01
C ARG A 220 -5.73 4.76 -12.77
N ALA A 221 -5.52 5.94 -12.22
CA ALA A 221 -5.78 7.20 -12.91
C ALA A 221 -4.97 7.30 -14.21
N LEU A 222 -3.68 6.90 -14.17
CA LEU A 222 -2.82 6.78 -15.36
C LEU A 222 -3.38 5.78 -16.38
N ARG A 223 -3.82 4.59 -15.94
CA ARG A 223 -4.41 3.58 -16.81
C ARG A 223 -5.71 4.07 -17.47
N SER A 224 -6.60 4.70 -16.70
CA SER A 224 -7.82 5.30 -17.22
C SER A 224 -7.53 6.39 -18.24
N PHE A 225 -6.55 7.25 -17.96
CA PHE A 225 -6.09 8.27 -18.89
C PHE A 225 -5.56 7.64 -20.19
N LEU A 226 -4.67 6.65 -20.10
CA LEU A 226 -4.12 5.98 -21.29
C LEU A 226 -5.21 5.27 -22.09
N LYS A 227 -6.14 4.59 -21.42
CA LYS A 227 -7.31 3.97 -22.05
C LYS A 227 -8.13 5.00 -22.83
N GLN A 228 -8.43 6.16 -22.25
CA GLN A 228 -9.15 7.23 -22.94
C GLN A 228 -8.38 7.75 -24.16
N GLN A 229 -7.05 7.93 -24.06
CA GLN A 229 -6.22 8.34 -25.20
C GLN A 229 -6.21 7.30 -26.32
N VAL A 230 -6.19 6.01 -25.98
CA VAL A 230 -6.28 4.92 -26.95
C VAL A 230 -7.65 4.91 -27.61
N GLU A 231 -8.73 4.98 -26.82
CA GLU A 231 -10.12 5.01 -27.29
C GLU A 231 -10.38 6.17 -28.26
N SER A 232 -9.92 7.38 -27.92
CA SER A 232 -10.06 8.55 -28.79
C SER A 232 -9.26 8.42 -30.08
N THR A 233 -8.13 7.71 -30.05
CA THR A 233 -7.23 7.56 -31.19
C THR A 233 -7.68 6.47 -32.16
N VAL A 234 -8.12 5.31 -31.65
CA VAL A 234 -8.49 4.15 -32.49
C VAL A 234 -9.98 4.12 -32.86
N GLY A 235 -10.82 4.88 -32.17
CA GLY A 235 -12.25 5.01 -32.42
C GLY A 235 -12.97 3.65 -32.44
N THR A 236 -13.63 3.33 -33.56
CA THR A 236 -14.42 2.10 -33.71
C THR A 236 -13.59 0.81 -33.67
N ASN A 237 -12.26 0.88 -33.77
CA ASN A 237 -11.39 -0.30 -33.73
C ASN A 237 -11.06 -0.80 -32.31
N ILE A 238 -11.62 -0.18 -31.27
CA ILE A 238 -11.29 -0.45 -29.86
C ILE A 238 -11.43 -1.93 -29.45
N ALA A 239 -12.40 -2.64 -30.03
CA ALA A 239 -12.64 -4.05 -29.74
C ALA A 239 -11.50 -4.98 -30.20
N SER A 240 -10.65 -4.52 -31.12
CA SER A 240 -9.53 -5.31 -31.65
C SER A 240 -8.19 -5.03 -30.96
N VAL A 241 -8.14 -4.07 -30.03
CA VAL A 241 -6.92 -3.60 -29.38
C VAL A 241 -6.33 -4.68 -28.47
N ASP A 242 -5.02 -4.88 -28.57
CA ASP A 242 -4.23 -5.62 -27.59
C ASP A 242 -4.01 -4.77 -26.32
N TRP A 243 -4.92 -4.96 -25.36
CA TRP A 243 -4.83 -4.30 -24.06
C TRP A 243 -3.64 -4.76 -23.21
N ALA A 244 -3.05 -5.93 -23.48
CA ALA A 244 -1.87 -6.37 -22.76
C ALA A 244 -0.64 -5.53 -23.15
N ASN A 245 -0.51 -5.18 -24.43
CA ASN A 245 0.49 -4.22 -24.89
C ASN A 245 0.31 -2.84 -24.24
N CYS A 246 -0.93 -2.34 -24.21
CA CYS A 246 -1.25 -1.06 -23.57
C CYS A 246 -0.90 -1.07 -22.08
N GLU A 247 -1.15 -2.18 -21.38
CA GLU A 247 -0.82 -2.28 -19.95
C GLU A 247 0.69 -2.35 -19.70
N ALA A 248 1.44 -3.03 -20.57
CA ALA A 248 2.90 -2.99 -20.51
C ALA A 248 3.45 -1.56 -20.69
N ALA A 249 2.76 -0.70 -21.44
CA ALA A 249 3.10 0.71 -21.57
C ALA A 249 2.77 1.51 -20.29
N VAL A 250 1.62 1.25 -19.66
CA VAL A 250 1.29 1.81 -18.33
C VAL A 250 2.41 1.53 -17.33
N GLU A 251 2.92 0.30 -17.27
CA GLU A 251 4.03 -0.07 -16.37
C GLU A 251 5.31 0.73 -16.63
N LYS A 252 5.66 0.95 -17.90
CA LYS A 252 6.85 1.74 -18.27
C LYS A 252 6.70 3.21 -17.85
N VAL A 253 5.53 3.79 -18.10
CA VAL A 253 5.22 5.16 -17.69
C VAL A 253 5.22 5.24 -16.16
N TRP A 254 4.61 4.28 -15.47
CA TRP A 254 4.57 4.21 -14.01
C TRP A 254 5.96 4.14 -13.38
N ALA A 255 6.88 3.35 -13.95
CA ALA A 255 8.27 3.31 -13.48
C ALA A 255 8.97 4.68 -13.60
N THR A 256 8.64 5.45 -14.64
CA THR A 256 9.14 6.82 -14.84
C THR A 256 8.55 7.78 -13.80
N VAL A 257 7.24 7.72 -13.58
CA VAL A 257 6.52 8.46 -12.52
C VAL A 257 7.20 8.24 -11.17
N CYS A 258 7.50 6.98 -10.81
CA CYS A 258 8.16 6.66 -9.55
C CYS A 258 9.57 7.27 -9.41
N ALA A 259 10.26 7.48 -10.53
CA ALA A 259 11.68 7.82 -10.59
C ALA A 259 11.98 9.31 -10.81
N GLN A 260 10.96 10.14 -11.11
CA GLN A 260 11.11 11.55 -11.44
C GLN A 260 10.17 12.44 -10.60
N LYS A 261 10.54 13.70 -10.44
CA LYS A 261 9.65 14.71 -9.86
C LYS A 261 8.59 15.14 -10.87
N ALA A 262 7.42 15.56 -10.42
CA ALA A 262 6.34 16.02 -11.28
C ALA A 262 6.78 17.17 -12.22
N GLU A 263 7.60 18.09 -11.74
CA GLU A 263 8.10 19.24 -12.51
C GLU A 263 9.02 18.81 -13.65
N GLN A 264 9.77 17.72 -13.46
CA GLN A 264 10.66 17.17 -14.50
C GLN A 264 9.87 16.49 -15.62
N MET A 265 8.62 16.12 -15.34
CA MET A 265 7.77 15.39 -16.27
C MET A 265 6.98 16.32 -17.19
N CYS A 266 6.53 17.50 -16.72
CA CYS A 266 5.64 18.39 -17.47
C CYS A 266 6.13 18.70 -18.90
N ASP A 267 7.44 18.90 -19.07
CA ASP A 267 8.05 19.26 -20.35
C ASP A 267 8.52 18.04 -21.18
N THR A 268 8.23 16.83 -20.74
CA THR A 268 8.70 15.60 -21.38
C THR A 268 7.59 14.93 -22.21
N SER A 269 7.88 14.67 -23.48
CA SER A 269 7.13 13.70 -24.27
C SER A 269 7.70 12.31 -24.02
N TRP A 270 6.86 11.33 -23.72
CA TRP A 270 7.30 9.95 -23.59
C TRP A 270 7.65 9.40 -24.98
N SER A 271 8.92 9.05 -25.15
CA SER A 271 9.49 8.50 -26.38
C SER A 271 10.11 7.12 -26.11
N PRO A 272 9.87 6.12 -26.97
CA PRO A 272 9.01 6.18 -28.16
C PRO A 272 7.51 6.27 -27.81
N PRO A 273 6.67 6.77 -28.74
CA PRO A 273 5.21 6.72 -28.60
C PRO A 273 4.67 5.31 -28.32
N LEU A 274 3.50 5.21 -27.69
CA LEU A 274 2.80 3.95 -27.51
C LEU A 274 2.25 3.46 -28.85
N GLU A 275 2.77 2.33 -29.32
CA GLU A 275 2.18 1.60 -30.45
C GLU A 275 0.95 0.84 -29.99
N VAL A 276 -0.22 1.22 -30.51
CA VAL A 276 -1.47 0.50 -30.25
C VAL A 276 -1.63 -0.55 -31.33
N CYS A 277 -1.56 -1.82 -30.94
CA CYS A 277 -1.65 -2.95 -31.85
C CYS A 277 -2.95 -3.75 -31.68
N ARG A 278 -3.27 -4.56 -32.69
CA ARG A 278 -4.24 -5.66 -32.59
C ARG A 278 -3.65 -6.87 -31.88
N LEU A 279 -4.51 -7.81 -31.48
CA LEU A 279 -4.11 -9.12 -30.95
C LEU A 279 -3.23 -9.94 -31.91
N ASP A 280 -3.34 -9.72 -33.22
CA ASP A 280 -2.50 -10.37 -34.24
C ASP A 280 -1.14 -9.66 -34.45
N GLY A 281 -0.85 -8.60 -33.69
CA GLY A 281 0.37 -7.81 -33.77
C GLY A 281 0.32 -6.67 -34.79
N THR A 282 -0.78 -6.49 -35.54
CA THR A 282 -0.90 -5.40 -36.52
C THR A 282 -1.01 -4.05 -35.83
N LEU A 283 -0.18 -3.08 -36.23
CA LEU A 283 -0.24 -1.70 -35.75
C LEU A 283 -1.57 -1.03 -36.17
N LEU A 284 -2.35 -0.54 -35.20
CA LEU A 284 -3.56 0.26 -35.43
C LEU A 284 -3.25 1.74 -35.47
N SER A 285 -2.50 2.23 -34.49
CA SER A 285 -2.16 3.64 -34.35
C SER A 285 -0.98 3.82 -33.41
N SER A 286 -0.54 5.07 -33.24
CA SER A 286 0.47 5.46 -32.28
C SER A 286 -0.03 6.62 -31.43
N VAL A 287 0.10 6.49 -30.11
CA VAL A 287 -0.32 7.48 -29.10
C VAL A 287 0.92 8.05 -28.46
N THR A 288 1.16 9.35 -28.64
CA THR A 288 2.21 10.05 -27.90
C THR A 288 1.63 10.54 -26.57
N LEU A 289 2.32 10.22 -25.48
CA LEU A 289 1.92 10.65 -24.14
C LEU A 289 2.80 11.82 -23.70
N TYR A 290 2.19 12.87 -23.18
CA TYR A 290 2.89 14.03 -22.67
C TYR A 290 2.75 14.11 -21.15
N GLY A 291 3.84 14.46 -20.47
CA GLY A 291 3.79 14.68 -19.03
C GLY A 291 2.88 15.84 -18.66
N ALA A 292 2.76 16.86 -19.51
CA ALA A 292 1.79 17.94 -19.36
C ALA A 292 0.34 17.45 -19.20
N ASP A 293 -0.01 16.29 -19.76
CA ASP A 293 -1.35 15.70 -19.64
C ASP A 293 -1.44 14.68 -18.48
N ILE A 294 -0.37 13.92 -18.24
CA ILE A 294 -0.31 12.91 -17.16
C ILE A 294 -0.22 13.57 -15.79
N VAL A 295 0.61 14.60 -15.64
CA VAL A 295 0.88 15.24 -14.34
C VAL A 295 -0.40 15.77 -13.71
N PRO A 296 -1.31 16.51 -14.40
CA PRO A 296 -2.58 16.94 -13.83
C PRO A 296 -3.47 15.78 -13.35
N VAL A 297 -3.55 14.69 -14.13
CA VAL A 297 -4.33 13.49 -13.77
C VAL A 297 -3.81 12.91 -12.46
N LEU A 298 -2.49 12.78 -12.33
CA LEU A 298 -1.86 12.25 -11.13
C LEU A 298 -1.95 13.23 -9.94
N ARG A 299 -1.86 14.54 -10.21
CA ARG A 299 -1.99 15.59 -9.17
C ARG A 299 -3.36 15.58 -8.51
N SER A 300 -4.43 15.28 -9.26
CA SER A 300 -5.77 15.15 -8.67
C SER A 300 -5.84 14.14 -7.50
N ILE A 301 -4.98 13.12 -7.50
CA ILE A 301 -4.87 12.14 -6.41
C ILE A 301 -3.96 12.66 -5.30
N THR A 302 -2.82 13.27 -5.65
CA THR A 302 -1.87 13.79 -4.65
C THR A 302 -2.37 15.04 -3.93
N ASP A 303 -3.27 15.80 -4.55
CA ASP A 303 -3.90 16.97 -3.95
C ASP A 303 -4.74 16.57 -2.74
N GLY A 304 -5.45 15.43 -2.80
CA GLY A 304 -6.14 14.88 -1.63
C GLY A 304 -5.19 14.48 -0.49
N ILE A 305 -3.97 14.01 -0.80
CA ILE A 305 -2.93 13.75 0.20
C ILE A 305 -2.46 15.07 0.85
N LEU A 306 -2.29 16.12 0.06
CA LEU A 306 -1.92 17.45 0.54
C LEU A 306 -3.03 18.06 1.40
N GLU A 307 -4.29 17.94 0.98
CA GLU A 307 -5.46 18.39 1.73
C GLU A 307 -5.55 17.74 3.10
N LEU A 308 -5.45 16.41 3.17
CA LEU A 308 -5.46 15.68 4.45
C LEU A 308 -4.23 16.03 5.31
N THR A 309 -3.06 16.21 4.70
CA THR A 309 -1.86 16.67 5.43
C THR A 309 -2.08 18.07 6.01
N HIS A 310 -2.65 19.00 5.23
CA HIS A 310 -2.94 20.36 5.68
C HIS A 310 -4.02 20.38 6.77
N ALA A 311 -5.09 19.59 6.64
CA ALA A 311 -6.12 19.43 7.66
C ALA A 311 -5.50 18.97 8.98
N GLN A 312 -4.63 17.98 8.92
CA GLN A 312 -3.93 17.45 10.09
C GLN A 312 -2.98 18.50 10.73
N VAL A 313 -2.19 19.22 9.93
CA VAL A 313 -1.32 20.31 10.40
C VAL A 313 -2.12 21.42 11.08
N ASN A 314 -3.25 21.82 10.47
CA ASN A 314 -4.13 22.85 11.00
C ASN A 314 -4.79 22.41 12.31
N ALA A 315 -5.21 21.15 12.41
CA ALA A 315 -5.77 20.59 13.65
C ALA A 315 -4.75 20.59 14.79
N VAL A 316 -3.47 20.26 14.50
CA VAL A 316 -2.38 20.40 15.49
C VAL A 316 -2.23 21.86 15.90
N GLY A 317 -2.19 22.79 14.95
CA GLY A 317 -2.12 24.24 15.22
C GLY A 317 -3.25 24.73 16.11
N ALA A 318 -4.48 24.30 15.85
CA ALA A 318 -5.64 24.64 16.68
C ALA A 318 -5.51 24.10 18.11
N LYS A 319 -5.03 22.87 18.28
CA LYS A 319 -4.83 22.27 19.62
C LYS A 319 -3.62 22.82 20.37
N LYS A 320 -2.60 23.31 19.65
CA LYS A 320 -1.31 23.76 20.20
C LYS A 320 -1.13 25.28 20.13
N GLU A 321 -2.23 26.04 20.15
CA GLU A 321 -2.23 27.51 20.23
C GLU A 321 -1.40 28.18 19.11
N GLY A 322 -1.53 27.68 17.88
CA GLY A 322 -0.85 28.21 16.70
C GLY A 322 0.53 27.58 16.41
N GLN A 323 0.99 26.62 17.21
CA GLN A 323 2.23 25.89 16.92
C GLN A 323 2.01 24.87 15.80
N THR A 324 2.87 24.91 14.78
CA THR A 324 2.91 23.89 13.73
C THR A 324 3.73 22.67 14.18
N PRO A 325 3.50 21.49 13.59
CA PRO A 325 4.36 20.33 13.81
C PRO A 325 5.83 20.62 13.44
N ASP A 326 6.78 20.05 14.19
CA ASP A 326 8.22 20.24 13.92
C ASP A 326 8.65 19.56 12.60
N ARG A 327 7.98 18.46 12.26
CA ARG A 327 8.26 17.61 11.11
C ARG A 327 6.98 16.97 10.58
N ILE A 328 6.94 16.79 9.26
CA ILE A 328 6.04 15.87 8.57
C ILE A 328 6.89 14.68 8.14
N ILE A 329 6.50 13.48 8.55
CA ILE A 329 7.26 12.27 8.28
C ILE A 329 6.42 11.39 7.36
N VAL A 330 6.91 11.22 6.13
CA VAL A 330 6.28 10.36 5.14
C VAL A 330 6.87 8.96 5.28
N VAL A 331 6.02 7.99 5.54
CA VAL A 331 6.41 6.58 5.71
C VAL A 331 5.58 5.68 4.81
N GLY A 332 6.10 4.47 4.52
CA GLY A 332 5.54 3.57 3.52
C GLY A 332 6.22 3.75 2.15
N GLY A 333 6.18 2.69 1.33
CA GLY A 333 6.93 2.65 0.06
C GLY A 333 6.49 3.68 -0.98
N PHE A 334 5.25 4.20 -0.93
CA PHE A 334 4.78 5.21 -1.85
C PHE A 334 5.37 6.57 -1.50
N GLY A 335 5.72 6.82 -0.23
CA GLY A 335 6.55 7.95 0.17
C GLY A 335 7.94 7.99 -0.50
N CYS A 336 8.41 6.88 -1.06
CA CYS A 336 9.63 6.84 -1.86
C CYS A 336 9.44 7.36 -3.29
N ASN A 337 8.20 7.48 -3.77
CA ASN A 337 7.87 7.97 -5.10
C ASN A 337 8.34 9.43 -5.24
N LYS A 338 9.25 9.67 -6.20
CA LYS A 338 9.81 11.01 -6.40
C LYS A 338 8.77 12.01 -6.93
N PHE A 339 7.67 11.55 -7.51
CA PHE A 339 6.57 12.40 -7.95
C PHE A 339 6.00 13.22 -6.79
N LEU A 340 5.98 12.66 -5.58
CA LEU A 340 5.48 13.32 -4.37
C LEU A 340 6.42 14.38 -3.82
N LYS A 341 7.68 14.38 -4.24
CA LYS A 341 8.73 15.26 -3.73
C LYS A 341 8.70 16.57 -4.49
N THR A 342 7.72 17.39 -4.19
CA THR A 342 7.67 18.79 -4.61
C THR A 342 8.82 19.55 -3.94
#